data_AF-A0A2V7EBZ0-F1
#
_entry.id   AF-A0A2V7EBZ0-F1
#
_cell.length_a   1.000
_cell.length_b   1.000
_cell.length_c   1.000
_cell.angle_alpha   90.00
_cell.angle_beta   90.00
_cell.angle_gamma   90.00
#
_symmetry.space_group_name_H-M   'P 1'
#
loop_
_entity.id
_entity.type
_entity.pdbx_description
1 polymer ?
#
loop_
_entity_poly.entity_id
_entity_poly.type
_entity_poly.pdbx_seq_one_letter_code
_entity_poly.pdbx_strand_id
1 'polypeptide(L)'
;MPTSGDEGITSRPLMTVKIIAAPLQKFGAVPHGVRCFVPVAGGDFEGPRLRGRILPGGGDWLLLRSDGVLELDLASRWRQTIMR
;
A
#
# COMPACT_ATOMS: atom_id res chain seq x y z
N MET A 1 2.69 -44.02 4.09
CA MET A 1 2.34 -43.20 2.92
C MET A 1 2.44 -41.74 3.34
N PRO A 2 3.37 -40.91 2.83
CA PRO A 2 3.34 -39.49 3.10
C PRO A 2 2.22 -38.85 2.26
N THR A 3 1.29 -38.16 2.91
CA THR A 3 0.23 -37.40 2.26
C THR A 3 0.83 -36.16 1.60
N SER A 4 0.72 -36.08 0.28
CA SER A 4 0.94 -34.87 -0.50
C SER A 4 -0.03 -33.77 -0.02
N GLY A 5 0.47 -32.62 0.44
CA GLY A 5 -0.43 -31.46 0.64
C GLY A 5 0.02 -30.29 1.51
N ASP A 6 1.21 -30.28 2.12
CA ASP A 6 1.63 -29.15 2.97
C ASP A 6 2.97 -28.55 2.49
N GLU A 7 2.97 -28.01 1.27
CA GLU A 7 3.98 -27.01 0.91
C GLU A 7 3.56 -25.68 1.57
N GLY A 8 3.98 -25.51 2.82
CA GLY A 8 3.74 -24.28 3.57
C GLY A 8 4.23 -23.05 2.81
N ILE A 9 3.49 -21.95 2.92
CA ILE A 9 3.87 -20.69 2.27
C ILE A 9 5.19 -20.18 2.86
N THR A 10 6.24 -20.14 2.05
CA THR A 10 7.52 -19.50 2.40
C THR A 10 7.56 -18.06 1.89
N SER A 11 8.04 -17.12 2.69
CA SER A 11 8.21 -15.72 2.30
C SER A 11 9.61 -15.19 2.66
N ARG A 12 10.04 -14.15 1.96
CA ARG A 12 11.24 -13.37 2.28
C ARG A 12 11.02 -11.90 1.94
N PRO A 13 11.70 -10.95 2.60
CA PRO A 13 11.58 -9.54 2.28
C PRO A 13 11.93 -9.27 0.82
N LEU A 14 11.02 -8.58 0.13
CA LEU A 14 11.26 -8.07 -1.22
C LEU A 14 11.83 -6.64 -1.18
N MET A 15 11.13 -5.76 -0.44
CA MET A 15 11.48 -4.36 -0.26
C MET A 15 10.72 -3.75 0.92
N THR A 16 11.20 -2.59 1.38
CA THR A 16 10.47 -1.65 2.22
C THR A 16 10.04 -0.47 1.37
N VAL A 17 8.78 -0.05 1.50
CA VAL A 17 8.22 1.11 0.81
C VAL A 17 7.95 2.22 1.84
N LYS A 18 8.45 3.42 1.59
CA LYS A 18 8.19 4.62 2.40
C LYS A 18 7.40 5.61 1.58
N ILE A 19 6.18 5.91 2.02
CA ILE A 19 5.25 6.80 1.33
C ILE A 19 5.21 8.13 2.07
N ILE A 20 5.32 9.22 1.33
CA ILE A 20 5.06 10.57 1.83
C ILE A 20 3.57 10.84 1.59
N ALA A 21 2.79 10.84 2.66
CA ALA A 21 1.38 11.17 2.63
C ALA A 21 1.18 12.69 2.63
N ALA A 22 0.35 13.19 1.71
CA ALA A 22 -0.19 14.54 1.80
C ALA A 22 -1.30 14.60 2.88
N PRO A 23 -1.73 15.80 3.30
CA PRO A 23 -2.81 15.94 4.27
C PRO A 23 -4.08 15.16 3.87
N LEU A 24 -4.67 14.47 4.84
CA LEU A 24 -5.89 13.70 4.66
C LEU A 24 -7.05 14.63 4.26
N GLN A 25 -7.78 14.21 3.24
CA GLN A 25 -8.98 14.86 2.76
C GLN A 25 -10.19 14.07 3.25
N LYS A 26 -11.03 14.68 4.09
CA LYS A 26 -12.23 14.04 4.62
C LYS A 26 -13.44 14.44 3.77
N PHE A 27 -14.13 13.47 3.20
CA PHE A 27 -15.38 13.70 2.47
C PHE A 27 -16.60 13.60 3.39
N GLY A 28 -16.47 12.87 4.50
CA GLY A 28 -17.53 12.75 5.51
C GLY A 28 -18.25 11.41 5.45
N ALA A 29 -19.46 11.38 6.03
CA ALA A 29 -20.25 10.16 6.14
C ALA A 29 -20.81 9.72 4.78
N VAL A 30 -20.75 8.42 4.53
CA VAL A 30 -21.33 7.69 3.41
C VAL A 30 -22.04 6.44 3.96
N PRO A 31 -22.87 5.71 3.19
CA PRO A 31 -23.64 4.58 3.72
C PRO A 31 -22.84 3.52 4.48
N HIS A 32 -21.55 3.34 4.14
CA HIS A 32 -20.69 2.32 4.73
C HIS A 32 -19.63 2.85 5.70
N GLY A 33 -19.69 4.13 6.11
CA GLY A 33 -18.74 4.70 7.06
C GLY A 33 -18.33 6.13 6.72
N VAL A 34 -17.09 6.50 7.04
CA VAL A 34 -16.51 7.81 6.71
C VAL A 34 -15.51 7.63 5.58
N ARG A 35 -15.73 8.33 4.46
CA ARG A 35 -14.84 8.31 3.30
C ARG A 35 -13.77 9.39 3.44
N CYS A 36 -12.52 8.99 3.28
CA CYS A 36 -11.36 9.90 3.21
C CYS A 36 -10.48 9.53 2.01
N PHE A 37 -9.62 10.45 1.61
CA PHE A 37 -8.56 10.23 0.63
C PHE A 37 -7.24 10.77 1.18
N VAL A 38 -6.18 9.99 1.04
CA VAL A 38 -4.81 10.41 1.39
C VAL A 38 -3.99 10.44 0.10
N PRO A 39 -3.71 11.63 -0.47
CA PRO A 39 -2.91 11.72 -1.67
C PRO A 39 -1.47 11.25 -1.41
N VAL A 40 -0.91 10.50 -2.36
CA VAL A 40 0.51 10.14 -2.35
C VAL A 40 1.32 11.30 -2.93
N ALA A 41 2.14 11.94 -2.08
CA ALA A 41 3.03 13.03 -2.49
C ALA A 41 4.36 12.54 -3.06
N GLY A 42 4.64 11.23 -2.98
CA GLY A 42 5.86 10.59 -3.44
C GLY A 42 6.40 9.61 -2.40
N GLY A 43 7.69 9.31 -2.51
CA GLY A 43 8.36 8.39 -1.60
C GLY A 43 9.49 7.62 -2.27
N ASP A 44 9.95 6.58 -1.59
CA ASP A 44 11.01 5.70 -2.04
C ASP A 44 10.73 4.27 -1.62
N PHE A 45 11.42 3.34 -2.27
CA PHE A 45 11.43 1.95 -1.87
C PHE A 45 12.81 1.35 -2.11
N GLU A 46 13.18 0.42 -1.24
CA GLU A 46 14.49 -0.22 -1.25
C GLU A 46 14.38 -1.68 -0.82
N GLY A 47 15.09 -2.54 -1.54
CA GLY A 47 15.23 -3.96 -1.26
C GLY A 47 16.50 -4.52 -1.91
N PRO A 48 16.86 -5.79 -1.65
CA PRO A 48 18.17 -6.33 -2.00
C PRO A 48 18.55 -6.26 -3.49
N ARG A 49 17.56 -6.26 -4.40
CA ARG A 49 17.78 -6.23 -5.86
C ARG A 49 16.97 -5.16 -6.59
N LEU A 50 16.34 -4.26 -5.84
CA LEU A 50 15.49 -3.22 -6.42
C LEU A 50 15.46 -1.99 -5.53
N ARG A 51 15.54 -0.82 -6.16
CA ARG A 51 15.27 0.46 -5.52
C ARG A 51 14.55 1.38 -6.49
N GLY A 52 13.92 2.42 -5.97
CA GLY A 52 13.33 3.42 -6.82
C GLY A 52 12.60 4.51 -6.06
N ARG A 53 11.75 5.23 -6.80
CA ARG A 53 10.96 6.35 -6.31
C ARG A 53 9.49 6.11 -6.58
N ILE A 54 8.67 6.50 -5.61
CA ILE A 54 7.23 6.64 -5.81
C ILE A 54 7.02 8.06 -6.36
N LEU A 55 6.30 8.15 -7.47
CA LEU A 55 6.03 9.43 -8.11
C LEU A 55 4.81 10.08 -7.44
N PRO A 56 4.74 11.42 -7.36
CA PRO A 56 3.54 12.10 -6.93
C PRO A 56 2.34 11.70 -7.80
N GLY A 57 1.19 11.52 -7.17
CA GLY A 57 -0.06 11.13 -7.83
C GLY A 57 -0.61 9.79 -7.36
N GLY A 58 -1.92 9.62 -7.54
CA GLY A 58 -2.67 8.56 -6.87
C GLY A 58 -2.90 8.89 -5.39
N GLY A 59 -3.21 7.86 -4.60
CA GLY A 59 -3.55 8.00 -3.19
C GLY A 59 -4.25 6.76 -2.64
N ASP A 60 -4.55 6.83 -1.35
CA ASP A 60 -5.29 5.80 -0.64
C ASP A 60 -6.74 6.25 -0.42
N TRP A 61 -7.68 5.45 -0.92
CA TRP A 61 -9.10 5.63 -0.68
C TRP A 61 -9.52 4.90 0.59
N LEU A 62 -9.55 5.65 1.68
CA LEU A 62 -9.86 5.12 3.00
C LEU A 62 -11.37 5.03 3.24
N LEU A 63 -11.84 3.93 3.82
CA LEU A 63 -13.18 3.83 4.41
C LEU A 63 -13.06 3.44 5.88
N LEU A 64 -13.33 4.39 6.78
CA LEU A 64 -13.48 4.09 8.20
C LEU A 64 -14.91 3.62 8.45
N ARG A 65 -15.08 2.32 8.63
CA ARG A 65 -16.37 1.68 8.89
C ARG A 65 -16.85 1.95 10.32
N SER A 66 -18.14 1.74 10.54
CA SER A 66 -18.77 1.90 11.86
C SER A 66 -18.28 0.90 12.91
N ASP A 67 -17.75 -0.23 12.48
CA ASP A 67 -17.13 -1.26 13.34
C ASP A 67 -15.66 -0.95 13.69
N GLY A 68 -15.14 0.20 13.25
CA GLY A 68 -13.77 0.64 13.53
C GLY A 68 -12.72 0.08 12.58
N VAL A 69 -13.11 -0.73 11.58
CA VAL A 69 -12.20 -1.19 10.53
C VAL A 69 -11.88 -0.05 9.57
N LEU A 70 -10.59 0.12 9.26
CA LEU A 70 -10.13 1.01 8.19
C LEU A 70 -9.82 0.16 6.95
N GLU A 71 -10.65 0.27 5.93
CA GLU A 71 -10.35 -0.31 4.61
C GLU A 71 -9.42 0.63 3.84
N LEU A 72 -8.39 0.04 3.23
CA LEU A 72 -7.36 0.72 2.44
C LEU A 72 -7.49 0.31 0.97
N ASP A 73 -7.36 1.26 0.07
CA ASP A 73 -7.30 1.04 -1.38
C ASP A 73 -6.30 2.03 -1.98
N LEU A 74 -5.05 1.59 -2.03
CA LEU A 74 -3.91 2.39 -2.43
C LEU A 74 -3.57 2.16 -3.91
N ALA A 75 -3.73 3.20 -4.71
CA ALA A 75 -3.24 3.25 -6.08
C ALA A 75 -2.10 4.27 -6.18
N SER A 76 -0.92 3.83 -6.63
CA SER A 76 0.24 4.69 -6.81
C SER A 76 1.09 4.27 -8.00
N ARG A 77 1.86 5.22 -8.55
CA ARG A 77 2.82 4.96 -9.62
C ARG A 77 4.24 5.05 -9.07
N TRP A 78 5.10 4.12 -9.49
CA TRP A 78 6.51 4.13 -9.14
C TRP A 78 7.41 4.03 -10.37
N ARG A 79 8.67 4.42 -10.19
CA ARG A 79 9.77 4.21 -11.14
C ARG A 79 10.85 3.40 -10.46
N GLN A 80 11.23 2.28 -11.08
CA GLN A 80 12.25 1.37 -10.58
C GLN A 80 13.57 1.51 -11.33
N THR A 81 14.67 1.28 -10.63
CA THR A 81 15.96 0.92 -11.21
C THR A 81 16.27 -0.52 -10.84
N ILE A 82 16.49 -1.37 -11.85
CA ILE A 82 16.93 -2.76 -11.65
C ILE A 82 18.42 -2.73 -11.33
N MET A 83 18.82 -3.32 -10.22
CA MET A 83 20.23 -3.55 -9.90
C MET A 83 20.66 -4.88 -10.51
N ARG A 84 21.82 -4.89 -11.18
CA ARG A 84 22.45 -6.12 -11.65
C ARG A 84 23.12 -6.85 -10.51
#